data_AF-A0A0J5GZ14-F1
#
_entry.id   AF-A0A0J5GZ14-F1
#
_cell.length_a   1.000
_cell.length_b   1.000
_cell.length_c   1.000
_cell.angle_alpha   90.00
_cell.angle_beta   90.00
_cell.angle_gamma   90.00
#
_symmetry.space_group_name_H-M   'P 1'
#
loop_
_entity.id
_entity.type
_entity.pdbx_description
1 polymer ?
#
loop_
_entity_poly.entity_id
_entity_poly.type
_entity_poly.pdbx_seq_one_letter_code
_entity_poly.pdbx_strand_id
1 'polypeptide(L)'
;MSTWILRGESINMKSNTISFQLDMYEQFHLQEMKAGDKVFYCDTTDIICICQVKSITMYNQINITLDIVDLGDPLPLKYVRKLWGLKNLDIFKVADIKVLLLEKDEERLLYSYWKVPGSVEGLVKYDHLDLHLFLYSRVAEVWIGDIEKQTSKYQFFSAFRREEFLSTMSWEDFQNLGDQLSVLQVTPPKERIFAKQKAPIERYRQYFLSLLFGEGSIDKRLDSFYRDSDRRLIGFGNKAIGEMIHYFFPNFFCRFTNQEIMALEKLFKDTDIVKSTYTIGSKIYHFQKLINESYLLNKYLNIVGRKTDLPIYYEINCFLQYIYDTHSEDSVTVERYEVKENKVKENSQYWIYSIPKSVDANSFLEDCMLTFNHGKLGDIRNYSTRKDVWKSYRQAYNATQIPYLETSVLYQFCHEMKDGDYVFVKNDKEQIVGFGRISSPYMFPEFPNSPSYRKIEWIRTGKWIVSGMLFSRKPLVNITTNEATLTYLLDIIPVE
;
A
#
# COMPACT_ATOMS: atom_id res chain seq x y z
N MET A 1 -31.81 -11.73 -31.64
CA MET A 1 -32.48 -12.45 -30.54
C MET A 1 -32.31 -11.60 -29.32
N SER A 2 -33.39 -11.30 -28.63
CA SER A 2 -33.34 -10.53 -27.38
C SER A 2 -33.06 -11.45 -26.22
N THR A 3 -32.56 -10.90 -25.12
CA THR A 3 -32.22 -11.65 -23.92
C THR A 3 -32.95 -11.08 -22.72
N TRP A 4 -33.53 -11.97 -21.92
CA TRP A 4 -34.41 -11.62 -20.82
C TRP A 4 -33.93 -12.31 -19.54
N ILE A 5 -34.31 -11.76 -18.40
CA ILE A 5 -34.22 -12.43 -17.10
C ILE A 5 -35.63 -12.59 -16.52
N LEU A 6 -35.96 -13.81 -16.11
CA LEU A 6 -37.26 -14.18 -15.55
C LEU A 6 -37.08 -14.68 -14.12
N ARG A 7 -37.86 -14.13 -13.18
CA ARG A 7 -37.95 -14.58 -11.80
C ARG A 7 -39.19 -15.43 -11.62
N GLY A 8 -39.02 -16.69 -11.21
CA GLY A 8 -40.12 -17.60 -10.91
C GLY A 8 -39.92 -18.42 -9.65
N GLU A 9 -40.75 -19.45 -9.51
CA GLU A 9 -40.64 -20.41 -8.41
C GLU A 9 -39.48 -21.38 -8.65
N SER A 10 -38.98 -21.99 -7.56
CA SER A 10 -37.98 -23.05 -7.66
C SER A 10 -38.57 -24.24 -8.38
N ILE A 11 -37.92 -24.66 -9.47
CA ILE A 11 -38.43 -25.72 -10.34
C ILE A 11 -37.83 -27.05 -9.95
N ASN A 12 -38.68 -28.07 -9.80
CA ASN A 12 -38.23 -29.45 -9.66
C ASN A 12 -37.85 -29.99 -11.06
N MET A 13 -36.55 -30.19 -11.33
CA MET A 13 -35.96 -30.43 -12.66
C MET A 13 -36.26 -31.82 -13.28
N LYS A 14 -37.54 -32.21 -13.34
CA LYS A 14 -37.96 -33.48 -13.97
C LYS A 14 -38.29 -33.34 -15.46
N SER A 15 -38.46 -32.11 -15.98
CA SER A 15 -38.77 -31.82 -17.38
C SER A 15 -37.78 -30.82 -18.00
N ASN A 16 -37.45 -31.00 -19.28
CA ASN A 16 -36.63 -30.05 -20.06
C ASN A 16 -37.39 -28.77 -20.46
N THR A 17 -38.63 -28.64 -20.02
CA THR A 17 -39.51 -27.51 -20.31
C THR A 17 -39.97 -26.87 -19.03
N ILE A 18 -40.00 -25.55 -19.02
CA ILE A 18 -40.50 -24.71 -17.91
C ILE A 18 -41.75 -23.99 -18.40
N SER A 19 -42.82 -24.09 -17.62
CA SER A 19 -44.04 -23.30 -17.82
C SER A 19 -44.05 -22.15 -16.83
N PHE A 20 -43.99 -20.93 -17.34
CA PHE A 20 -43.96 -19.71 -16.55
C PHE A 20 -45.25 -18.92 -16.76
N GLN A 21 -45.93 -18.58 -15.67
CA GLN A 21 -47.23 -17.91 -15.71
C GLN A 21 -47.12 -16.49 -15.20
N LEU A 22 -47.79 -15.57 -15.90
CA LEU A 22 -47.92 -14.17 -15.53
C LEU A 22 -49.37 -13.73 -15.64
N ASP A 23 -49.71 -12.72 -14.85
CA ASP A 23 -51.03 -12.11 -14.94
C ASP A 23 -51.13 -11.21 -16.18
N MET A 24 -52.34 -11.05 -16.70
CA MET A 24 -52.55 -10.31 -17.96
C MET A 24 -52.10 -8.83 -17.88
N TYR A 25 -52.10 -8.22 -16.70
CA TYR A 25 -51.61 -6.85 -16.52
C TYR A 25 -50.08 -6.74 -16.68
N GLU A 26 -49.34 -7.84 -16.57
CA GLU A 26 -47.87 -7.89 -16.76
C GLU A 26 -47.50 -7.93 -18.26
N GLN A 27 -48.48 -7.99 -19.17
CA GLN A 27 -48.27 -8.01 -20.64
C GLN A 27 -47.42 -6.84 -21.14
N PHE A 28 -47.51 -5.67 -20.50
CA PHE A 28 -46.71 -4.49 -20.85
C PHE A 28 -45.20 -4.74 -20.73
N HIS A 29 -44.77 -5.67 -19.88
CA HIS A 29 -43.36 -6.03 -19.72
C HIS A 29 -42.85 -7.02 -20.78
N LEU A 30 -43.74 -7.56 -21.63
CA LEU A 30 -43.46 -8.61 -22.61
C LEU A 30 -43.47 -8.12 -24.06
N GLN A 31 -43.61 -6.82 -24.29
CA GLN A 31 -43.98 -6.25 -25.61
C GLN A 31 -43.05 -6.64 -26.77
N GLU A 32 -41.82 -7.06 -26.50
CA GLU A 32 -40.85 -7.48 -27.53
C GLU A 32 -40.42 -8.95 -27.43
N MET A 33 -40.94 -9.71 -26.47
CA MET A 33 -40.53 -11.11 -26.27
C MET A 33 -41.14 -12.00 -27.35
N LYS A 34 -40.31 -12.84 -27.96
CA LYS A 34 -40.73 -13.76 -29.03
C LYS A 34 -40.09 -15.13 -28.91
N ALA A 35 -40.68 -16.10 -29.61
CA ALA A 35 -40.10 -17.42 -29.76
C ALA A 35 -38.66 -17.31 -30.31
N GLY A 36 -37.75 -18.06 -29.70
CA GLY A 36 -36.32 -18.05 -30.01
C GLY A 36 -35.47 -17.11 -29.14
N ASP A 37 -36.08 -16.22 -28.35
CA ASP A 37 -35.35 -15.34 -27.43
C ASP A 37 -34.71 -16.12 -26.27
N LYS A 38 -33.59 -15.60 -25.76
CA LYS A 38 -32.84 -16.21 -24.66
C LYS A 38 -33.39 -15.73 -23.32
N VAL A 39 -33.45 -16.64 -22.35
CA VAL A 39 -33.93 -16.35 -20.99
C VAL A 39 -32.93 -16.86 -19.96
N PHE A 40 -32.46 -15.99 -19.08
CA PHE A 40 -31.89 -16.41 -17.79
C PHE A 40 -33.03 -16.63 -16.81
N TYR A 41 -33.24 -17.88 -16.39
CA TYR A 41 -34.27 -18.21 -15.42
C TYR A 41 -33.68 -18.22 -14.00
N CYS A 42 -34.25 -17.42 -13.11
CA CYS A 42 -33.89 -17.39 -11.70
C CYS A 42 -35.07 -17.69 -10.81
N ASP A 43 -34.78 -18.31 -9.66
CA ASP A 43 -35.73 -18.45 -8.58
C ASP A 43 -35.48 -17.41 -7.48
N THR A 44 -35.93 -17.71 -6.26
CA THR A 44 -35.73 -16.82 -5.11
C THR A 44 -34.27 -16.73 -4.64
N THR A 45 -33.43 -17.72 -4.94
CA THR A 45 -32.05 -17.79 -4.42
C THR A 45 -31.02 -17.59 -5.52
N ASP A 46 -31.22 -18.19 -6.69
CA ASP A 46 -30.16 -18.36 -7.69
C ASP A 46 -30.70 -18.19 -9.13
N ILE A 47 -29.80 -17.90 -10.07
CA ILE A 47 -30.04 -18.13 -11.49
C ILE A 47 -29.72 -19.58 -11.78
N ILE A 48 -30.66 -20.33 -12.33
CA ILE A 48 -30.63 -21.81 -12.34
C ILE A 48 -30.32 -22.37 -13.71
N CYS A 49 -30.75 -21.71 -14.79
CA CYS A 49 -30.53 -22.20 -16.15
C CYS A 49 -30.68 -21.08 -17.20
N ILE A 50 -30.16 -21.36 -18.40
CA ILE A 50 -30.45 -20.58 -19.60
C ILE A 50 -31.46 -21.36 -20.44
N CYS A 51 -32.53 -20.69 -20.81
CA CYS A 51 -33.61 -21.23 -21.63
C CYS A 51 -33.76 -20.46 -22.93
N GLN A 52 -34.58 -21.02 -23.82
CA GLN A 52 -35.07 -20.37 -25.02
C GLN A 52 -36.60 -20.34 -24.99
N VAL A 53 -37.19 -19.20 -25.37
CA VAL A 53 -38.64 -19.07 -25.48
C VAL A 53 -39.14 -19.96 -26.61
N LYS A 54 -40.01 -20.92 -26.28
CA LYS A 54 -40.65 -21.80 -27.27
C LYS A 54 -41.93 -21.18 -27.81
N SER A 55 -42.81 -20.77 -26.91
CA SER A 55 -44.11 -20.21 -27.24
C SER A 55 -44.63 -19.30 -26.13
N ILE A 56 -45.42 -18.32 -26.52
CA ILE A 56 -46.13 -17.41 -25.61
C ILE A 56 -47.61 -17.50 -25.98
N THR A 57 -48.46 -17.81 -25.00
CA THR A 57 -49.92 -17.86 -25.18
C THR A 57 -50.59 -16.92 -24.20
N MET A 58 -51.56 -16.13 -24.69
CA MET A 58 -52.27 -15.13 -23.91
C MET A 58 -53.78 -15.39 -24.03
N TYR A 59 -54.39 -15.91 -22.96
CA TYR A 59 -55.84 -16.11 -22.88
C TYR A 59 -56.39 -15.42 -21.61
N ASN A 60 -56.46 -16.15 -20.49
CA ASN A 60 -56.83 -15.60 -19.18
C ASN A 60 -55.60 -15.21 -18.34
N GLN A 61 -54.47 -15.83 -18.64
CA GLN A 61 -53.15 -15.58 -18.10
C GLN A 61 -52.15 -15.68 -19.26
N ILE A 62 -50.97 -15.13 -19.05
CA ILE A 62 -49.87 -15.23 -20.00
C ILE A 62 -49.05 -16.45 -19.61
N ASN A 63 -49.03 -17.45 -20.47
CA ASN A 63 -48.19 -18.63 -20.29
C ASN A 63 -47.02 -18.56 -21.27
N ILE A 64 -45.80 -18.58 -20.72
CA ILE A 64 -44.56 -18.64 -21.46
C ILE A 64 -43.99 -20.05 -21.29
N THR A 65 -43.81 -20.76 -22.40
CA THR A 65 -43.14 -22.05 -22.41
C THR A 65 -41.68 -21.85 -22.79
N LEU A 66 -40.78 -22.30 -21.92
CA LEU A 66 -39.34 -22.20 -22.11
C LEU A 66 -38.74 -23.61 -22.28
N ASP A 67 -37.89 -23.79 -23.28
CA ASP A 67 -37.08 -24.99 -23.42
C ASP A 67 -35.70 -24.73 -22.79
N ILE A 68 -35.25 -25.60 -21.89
CA ILE A 68 -33.95 -25.46 -21.22
C ILE A 68 -32.84 -25.75 -22.22
N VAL A 69 -31.90 -24.82 -22.36
CA VAL A 69 -30.78 -24.92 -23.32
C VAL A 69 -29.45 -25.20 -22.62
N ASP A 70 -29.24 -24.62 -21.44
CA ASP A 70 -28.01 -24.78 -20.66
C ASP A 70 -28.32 -24.93 -19.17
N LEU A 71 -27.91 -26.06 -18.60
CA LEU A 71 -27.94 -26.39 -17.19
C LEU A 71 -26.50 -26.28 -16.66
N GLY A 72 -26.16 -25.09 -16.18
CA GLY A 72 -24.88 -24.79 -15.53
C GLY A 72 -25.01 -24.84 -14.01
N ASP A 73 -23.92 -24.55 -13.31
CA ASP A 73 -23.99 -24.40 -11.85
C ASP A 73 -24.82 -23.16 -11.48
N PRO A 74 -25.69 -23.23 -10.47
CA PRO A 74 -26.52 -22.10 -10.07
C PRO A 74 -25.68 -20.87 -9.70
N LEU A 75 -26.09 -19.70 -10.20
CA LEU A 75 -25.43 -18.42 -9.95
C LEU A 75 -26.14 -17.69 -8.80
N PRO A 76 -25.53 -17.52 -7.61
CA PRO A 76 -26.29 -17.04 -6.47
C PRO A 76 -26.67 -15.57 -6.55
N LEU A 77 -27.99 -15.27 -6.50
CA LEU A 77 -28.50 -13.91 -6.61
C LEU A 77 -27.98 -12.99 -5.51
N LYS A 78 -27.67 -13.56 -4.33
CA LYS A 78 -27.04 -12.82 -3.22
C LYS A 78 -25.74 -12.11 -3.63
N TYR A 79 -25.00 -12.66 -4.58
CA TYR A 79 -23.77 -12.09 -5.13
C TYR A 79 -24.03 -11.33 -6.43
N VAL A 80 -24.82 -11.88 -7.36
CA VAL A 80 -25.12 -11.25 -8.65
C VAL A 80 -25.65 -9.82 -8.50
N ARG A 81 -26.55 -9.60 -7.53
CA ARG A 81 -27.11 -8.26 -7.24
C ARG A 81 -26.11 -7.24 -6.69
N LYS A 82 -24.88 -7.64 -6.38
CA LYS A 82 -23.80 -6.76 -5.91
C LYS A 82 -22.77 -6.46 -6.98
N LEU A 83 -22.77 -7.19 -8.10
CA LEU A 83 -21.79 -7.02 -9.17
C LEU A 83 -21.97 -5.68 -9.88
N TRP A 84 -20.85 -5.03 -10.20
CA TRP A 84 -20.86 -3.84 -11.04
C TRP A 84 -21.53 -4.12 -12.40
N GLY A 85 -22.34 -3.19 -12.88
CA GLY A 85 -23.14 -3.36 -14.10
C GLY A 85 -24.48 -4.10 -13.90
N LEU A 86 -24.58 -5.04 -12.95
CA LEU A 86 -25.83 -5.81 -12.72
C LEU A 86 -26.59 -5.37 -11.46
N LYS A 87 -25.91 -4.78 -10.46
CA LYS A 87 -26.51 -4.36 -9.19
C LYS A 87 -27.68 -3.39 -9.33
N ASN A 88 -27.78 -2.73 -10.47
CA ASN A 88 -28.81 -1.73 -10.75
C ASN A 88 -30.02 -2.27 -11.51
N LEU A 89 -30.03 -3.54 -11.92
CA LEU A 89 -31.17 -4.15 -12.59
C LEU A 89 -32.43 -4.07 -11.72
N ASP A 90 -33.52 -3.58 -12.28
CA ASP A 90 -34.77 -3.34 -11.54
C ASP A 90 -35.35 -4.62 -10.96
N ILE A 91 -35.15 -5.75 -11.65
CA ILE A 91 -35.55 -7.07 -11.14
C ILE A 91 -34.93 -7.33 -9.77
N PHE A 92 -33.69 -6.90 -9.49
CA PHE A 92 -33.07 -7.10 -8.16
C PHE A 92 -33.51 -6.09 -7.09
N LYS A 93 -34.16 -4.99 -7.49
CA LYS A 93 -34.60 -3.91 -6.60
C LYS A 93 -36.08 -4.04 -6.21
N VAL A 94 -36.91 -4.49 -7.15
CA VAL A 94 -38.37 -4.57 -6.99
C VAL A 94 -38.79 -6.04 -7.05
N ALA A 95 -39.40 -6.52 -5.97
CA ALA A 95 -39.81 -7.93 -5.86
C ALA A 95 -40.85 -8.31 -6.93
N ASP A 96 -41.78 -7.39 -7.22
CA ASP A 96 -42.90 -7.59 -8.14
C ASP A 96 -42.48 -7.62 -9.61
N ILE A 97 -41.26 -7.18 -9.95
CA ILE A 97 -40.75 -7.33 -11.31
C ILE A 97 -40.36 -8.79 -11.51
N LYS A 98 -41.11 -9.48 -12.37
CA LYS A 98 -40.88 -10.90 -12.71
C LYS A 98 -40.16 -11.09 -14.04
N VAL A 99 -40.19 -10.09 -14.92
CA VAL A 99 -39.60 -10.14 -16.26
C VAL A 99 -38.86 -8.84 -16.50
N LEU A 100 -37.63 -8.94 -17.02
CA LEU A 100 -36.84 -7.78 -17.41
C LEU A 100 -36.07 -8.09 -18.70
N LEU A 101 -36.12 -7.16 -19.66
CA LEU A 101 -35.27 -7.17 -20.85
C LEU A 101 -33.86 -6.76 -20.44
N LEU A 102 -32.85 -7.52 -20.86
CA LEU A 102 -31.45 -7.18 -20.61
C LEU A 102 -30.87 -6.40 -21.78
N GLU A 103 -30.12 -5.35 -21.48
CA GLU A 103 -29.25 -4.71 -22.46
C GLU A 103 -28.12 -5.65 -22.89
N LYS A 104 -27.50 -5.36 -24.05
CA LYS A 104 -26.42 -6.22 -24.60
C LYS A 104 -25.24 -6.37 -23.65
N ASP A 105 -24.90 -5.31 -22.91
CA ASP A 105 -23.78 -5.32 -21.97
C ASP A 105 -24.12 -6.11 -20.70
N GLU A 106 -25.36 -5.99 -20.21
CA GLU A 106 -25.88 -6.77 -19.08
C GLU A 106 -25.95 -8.27 -19.42
N GLU A 107 -26.44 -8.62 -20.62
CA GLU A 107 -26.42 -9.99 -21.14
C GLU A 107 -24.98 -10.52 -21.15
N ARG A 108 -24.05 -9.78 -21.75
CA ARG A 108 -22.66 -10.24 -21.89
C ARG A 108 -22.04 -10.49 -20.52
N LEU A 109 -22.26 -9.57 -19.57
CA LEU A 109 -21.73 -9.67 -18.22
C LEU A 109 -22.32 -10.89 -17.49
N LEU A 110 -23.65 -11.03 -17.51
CA LEU A 110 -24.34 -12.14 -16.85
C LEU A 110 -23.93 -13.50 -17.44
N TYR A 111 -23.81 -13.58 -18.77
CA TYR A 111 -23.34 -14.79 -19.44
C TYR A 111 -21.89 -15.13 -19.10
N SER A 112 -21.02 -14.13 -18.93
CA SER A 112 -19.63 -14.36 -18.53
C SER A 112 -19.52 -15.01 -17.15
N TYR A 113 -20.36 -14.60 -16.19
CA TYR A 113 -20.40 -15.20 -14.85
C TYR A 113 -21.07 -16.56 -14.84
N TRP A 114 -22.09 -16.76 -15.68
CA TRP A 114 -22.72 -18.07 -15.87
C TRP A 114 -21.73 -19.15 -16.33
N LYS A 115 -20.79 -18.79 -17.23
CA LYS A 115 -19.78 -19.75 -17.73
C LYS A 115 -18.65 -20.03 -16.75
N VAL A 116 -18.42 -19.16 -15.76
CA VAL A 116 -17.34 -19.34 -14.75
C VAL A 116 -17.88 -19.00 -13.33
N PRO A 117 -18.79 -19.84 -12.78
CA PRO A 117 -19.58 -19.52 -11.60
C PRO A 117 -18.78 -19.55 -10.28
N GLY A 118 -17.64 -20.24 -10.21
CA GLY A 118 -16.80 -20.34 -9.00
C GLY A 118 -16.14 -19.04 -8.51
N SER A 119 -16.47 -17.89 -9.11
CA SER A 119 -15.76 -16.61 -8.94
C SER A 119 -16.62 -15.48 -8.37
N VAL A 120 -17.95 -15.62 -8.32
CA VAL A 120 -18.84 -14.47 -8.07
C VAL A 120 -18.77 -13.97 -6.63
N GLU A 121 -18.68 -14.88 -5.67
CA GLU A 121 -18.47 -14.53 -4.27
C GLU A 121 -17.14 -13.77 -4.08
N GLY A 122 -16.08 -14.22 -4.74
CA GLY A 122 -14.77 -13.57 -4.72
C GLY A 122 -14.77 -12.21 -5.42
N LEU A 123 -15.55 -12.04 -6.49
CA LEU A 123 -15.71 -10.76 -7.20
C LEU A 123 -16.55 -9.75 -6.41
N VAL A 124 -17.46 -10.22 -5.58
CA VAL A 124 -18.23 -9.36 -4.66
C VAL A 124 -17.42 -9.05 -3.40
N LYS A 125 -16.44 -9.89 -3.06
CA LYS A 125 -15.42 -9.54 -2.08
C LYS A 125 -14.68 -8.30 -2.59
N TYR A 126 -14.57 -7.28 -1.73
CA TYR A 126 -13.99 -5.98 -2.09
C TYR A 126 -14.77 -5.19 -3.16
N ASP A 127 -16.10 -5.18 -3.09
CA ASP A 127 -16.98 -4.39 -3.98
C ASP A 127 -16.67 -2.87 -3.95
N HIS A 128 -16.12 -2.36 -2.85
CA HIS A 128 -15.66 -0.98 -2.74
C HIS A 128 -14.55 -0.60 -3.74
N LEU A 129 -13.79 -1.56 -4.26
CA LEU A 129 -12.79 -1.31 -5.31
C LEU A 129 -13.42 -0.79 -6.60
N ASP A 130 -14.67 -1.20 -6.89
CA ASP A 130 -15.33 -0.88 -8.14
C ASP A 130 -15.54 0.64 -8.30
N LEU A 131 -15.84 1.33 -7.19
CA LEU A 131 -15.98 2.78 -7.18
C LEU A 131 -14.64 3.47 -7.48
N HIS A 132 -13.55 3.01 -6.87
CA HIS A 132 -12.22 3.56 -7.12
C HIS A 132 -11.78 3.36 -8.57
N LEU A 133 -12.02 2.19 -9.13
CA LEU A 133 -11.74 1.88 -10.53
C LEU A 133 -12.63 2.69 -11.49
N PHE A 134 -13.90 2.89 -11.15
CA PHE A 134 -14.80 3.74 -11.94
C PHE A 134 -14.36 5.20 -11.93
N LEU A 135 -13.92 5.74 -10.79
CA LEU A 135 -13.37 7.10 -10.74
C LEU A 135 -12.08 7.19 -11.56
N TYR A 136 -11.21 6.20 -11.44
CA TYR A 136 -9.98 6.13 -12.22
C TYR A 136 -10.24 6.01 -13.72
N SER A 137 -11.25 5.26 -14.18
CA SER A 137 -11.51 5.05 -15.61
C SER A 137 -11.78 6.36 -16.37
N ARG A 138 -12.28 7.39 -15.67
CA ARG A 138 -12.53 8.73 -16.21
C ARG A 138 -11.27 9.56 -16.40
N VAL A 139 -10.17 9.20 -15.74
CA VAL A 139 -8.90 9.94 -15.76
C VAL A 139 -7.72 9.08 -16.21
N ALA A 140 -7.92 7.80 -16.49
CA ALA A 140 -6.86 6.82 -16.72
C ALA A 140 -5.83 7.24 -17.77
N GLU A 141 -6.26 7.90 -18.86
CA GLU A 141 -5.37 8.37 -19.93
C GLU A 141 -4.33 9.40 -19.45
N VAL A 142 -4.65 10.21 -18.43
CA VAL A 142 -3.73 11.20 -17.85
C VAL A 142 -2.69 10.54 -16.94
N TRP A 143 -3.05 9.39 -16.33
CA TRP A 143 -2.20 8.66 -15.39
C TRP A 143 -1.32 7.61 -16.07
N ILE A 144 -1.66 7.24 -17.30
CA ILE A 144 -0.79 6.44 -18.15
C ILE A 144 0.37 7.34 -18.57
N GLY A 145 1.56 7.02 -18.07
CA GLY A 145 2.77 7.78 -18.34
C GLY A 145 3.26 7.63 -19.78
N ASP A 146 4.48 8.10 -20.03
CA ASP A 146 5.14 7.99 -21.33
C ASP A 146 5.31 6.52 -21.77
N ILE A 147 4.44 6.08 -22.68
CA ILE A 147 4.37 4.68 -23.16
C ILE A 147 5.64 4.29 -23.90
N GLU A 148 6.25 5.18 -24.68
CA GLU A 148 7.48 4.89 -25.44
C GLU A 148 8.65 4.66 -24.49
N LYS A 149 8.78 5.53 -23.49
CA LYS A 149 9.79 5.38 -22.43
C LYS A 149 9.59 4.09 -21.64
N GLN A 150 8.37 3.76 -21.27
CA GLN A 150 8.09 2.51 -20.55
C GLN A 150 8.33 1.28 -21.42
N THR A 151 7.95 1.31 -22.69
CA THR A 151 8.21 0.24 -23.66
C THR A 151 9.71 -0.05 -23.78
N SER A 152 10.52 1.00 -23.93
CA SER A 152 11.98 0.90 -23.97
C SER A 152 12.54 0.28 -22.69
N LYS A 153 12.00 0.69 -21.53
CA LYS A 153 12.39 0.13 -20.24
C LYS A 153 12.03 -1.36 -20.12
N TYR A 154 10.83 -1.79 -20.53
CA TYR A 154 10.47 -3.21 -20.54
C TYR A 154 11.34 -4.04 -21.50
N GLN A 155 11.69 -3.50 -22.67
CA GLN A 155 12.58 -4.17 -23.61
C GLN A 155 13.97 -4.38 -22.99
N PHE A 156 14.51 -3.36 -22.32
CA PHE A 156 15.76 -3.49 -21.56
C PHE A 156 15.68 -4.61 -20.53
N PHE A 157 14.66 -4.62 -19.66
CA PHE A 157 14.54 -5.63 -18.62
C PHE A 157 14.25 -7.04 -19.16
N SER A 158 13.60 -7.16 -20.31
CA SER A 158 13.39 -8.42 -21.02
C SER A 158 14.70 -9.03 -21.53
N ALA A 159 15.63 -8.19 -22.00
CA ALA A 159 16.99 -8.62 -22.35
C ALA A 159 17.81 -8.92 -21.09
N PHE A 160 17.75 -8.04 -20.08
CA PHE A 160 18.52 -8.13 -18.84
C PHE A 160 18.28 -9.45 -18.11
N ARG A 161 17.03 -9.94 -18.06
CA ARG A 161 16.67 -11.13 -17.29
C ARG A 161 17.02 -12.47 -17.97
N ARG A 162 17.68 -12.47 -19.12
CA ARG A 162 18.12 -13.70 -19.80
C ARG A 162 19.34 -14.27 -19.08
N GLU A 163 19.33 -15.58 -18.85
CA GLU A 163 20.39 -16.26 -18.10
C GLU A 163 21.76 -16.09 -18.78
N GLU A 164 21.81 -16.20 -20.11
CA GLU A 164 23.04 -16.03 -20.89
C GLU A 164 23.61 -14.62 -20.74
N PHE A 165 22.73 -13.61 -20.74
CA PHE A 165 23.11 -12.22 -20.56
C PHE A 165 23.68 -11.97 -19.15
N LEU A 166 22.98 -12.43 -18.11
CA LEU A 166 23.40 -12.27 -16.71
C LEU A 166 24.74 -12.94 -16.42
N SER A 167 25.02 -14.08 -17.05
CA SER A 167 26.29 -14.80 -16.87
C SER A 167 27.49 -14.06 -17.48
N THR A 168 27.27 -13.18 -18.46
CA THR A 168 28.32 -12.50 -19.24
C THR A 168 28.36 -10.98 -19.05
N MET A 169 27.40 -10.39 -18.32
CA MET A 169 27.25 -8.95 -18.08
C MET A 169 28.55 -8.22 -17.73
N SER A 170 28.83 -7.12 -18.41
CA SER A 170 29.90 -6.19 -18.07
C SER A 170 29.51 -5.25 -16.92
N TRP A 171 30.46 -4.48 -16.40
CA TRP A 171 30.15 -3.45 -15.39
C TRP A 171 29.29 -2.32 -15.96
N GLU A 172 29.47 -2.00 -17.24
CA GLU A 172 28.65 -1.01 -17.95
C GLU A 172 27.17 -1.41 -18.00
N ASP A 173 26.88 -2.71 -18.13
CA ASP A 173 25.51 -3.22 -18.10
C ASP A 173 24.85 -3.01 -16.72
N PHE A 174 25.61 -3.09 -15.63
CA PHE A 174 25.13 -2.75 -14.28
C PHE A 174 24.89 -1.24 -14.12
N GLN A 175 25.73 -0.41 -14.72
CA GLN A 175 25.51 1.04 -14.75
C GLN A 175 24.23 1.40 -15.50
N ASN A 176 24.03 0.80 -16.67
CA ASN A 176 22.82 0.94 -17.47
C ASN A 176 21.57 0.49 -16.69
N LEU A 177 21.64 -0.63 -15.95
CA LEU A 177 20.56 -1.05 -15.05
C LEU A 177 20.23 0.04 -14.01
N GLY A 178 21.24 0.64 -13.39
CA GLY A 178 21.06 1.75 -12.45
C GLY A 178 20.35 2.95 -13.06
N ASP A 179 20.70 3.28 -14.30
CA ASP A 179 20.10 4.36 -15.05
C ASP A 179 18.66 4.07 -15.49
N GLN A 180 18.23 2.81 -15.54
CA GLN A 180 16.82 2.48 -15.80
C GLN A 180 15.93 2.65 -14.56
N LEU A 181 16.48 2.59 -13.35
CA LEU A 181 15.71 2.57 -12.10
C LEU A 181 15.48 3.99 -11.56
N SER A 182 14.22 4.41 -11.52
CA SER A 182 13.84 5.77 -11.09
C SER A 182 14.29 6.06 -9.66
N VAL A 183 14.18 5.06 -8.77
CA VAL A 183 14.62 5.15 -7.37
C VAL A 183 16.13 5.40 -7.23
N LEU A 184 16.94 5.03 -8.22
CA LEU A 184 18.40 5.18 -8.17
C LEU A 184 18.89 6.46 -8.85
N GLN A 185 18.06 7.10 -9.67
CA GLN A 185 18.42 8.32 -10.38
C GLN A 185 18.41 9.58 -9.50
N VAL A 186 17.69 9.54 -8.36
CA VAL A 186 17.61 10.67 -7.41
C VAL A 186 18.94 10.98 -6.73
N THR A 187 19.86 10.01 -6.71
CA THR A 187 21.21 10.16 -6.15
C THR A 187 22.17 10.71 -7.22
N PRO A 188 23.09 11.63 -6.88
CA PRO A 188 24.08 12.15 -7.81
C PRO A 188 24.85 11.04 -8.55
N PRO A 189 25.17 11.19 -9.85
CA PRO A 189 25.79 10.12 -10.65
C PRO A 189 27.04 9.48 -10.04
N LYS A 190 27.87 10.26 -9.33
CA LYS A 190 29.10 9.79 -8.67
C LYS A 190 28.86 8.92 -7.43
N GLU A 191 27.65 8.99 -6.88
CA GLU A 191 27.22 8.33 -5.64
C GLU A 191 26.18 7.21 -5.89
N ARG A 192 25.76 7.02 -7.15
CA ARG A 192 24.87 5.92 -7.54
C ARG A 192 25.49 4.56 -7.21
N ILE A 193 24.64 3.57 -6.93
CA ILE A 193 25.05 2.22 -6.49
C ILE A 193 26.07 1.60 -7.45
N PHE A 194 25.90 1.80 -8.76
CA PHE A 194 26.76 1.26 -9.81
C PHE A 194 27.83 2.25 -10.30
N ALA A 195 28.02 3.40 -9.64
CA ALA A 195 29.03 4.39 -10.03
C ALA A 195 30.46 3.83 -9.96
N LYS A 196 30.74 2.95 -8.99
CA LYS A 196 32.02 2.27 -8.83
C LYS A 196 31.81 0.82 -8.44
N GLN A 197 32.60 -0.07 -9.01
CA GLN A 197 32.62 -1.49 -8.66
C GLN A 197 33.21 -1.65 -7.25
N LYS A 198 32.39 -2.11 -6.29
CA LYS A 198 32.78 -2.29 -4.88
C LYS A 198 33.15 -3.74 -4.54
N ALA A 199 32.87 -4.68 -5.44
CA ALA A 199 33.14 -6.11 -5.28
C ALA A 199 33.44 -6.75 -6.65
N PRO A 200 33.98 -7.99 -6.73
CA PRO A 200 34.13 -8.71 -7.99
C PRO A 200 32.80 -8.82 -8.75
N ILE A 201 32.85 -8.70 -10.08
CA ILE A 201 31.65 -8.61 -10.92
C ILE A 201 30.82 -9.90 -10.86
N GLU A 202 31.48 -11.05 -10.67
CA GLU A 202 30.87 -12.36 -10.50
C GLU A 202 29.87 -12.38 -9.34
N ARG A 203 30.15 -11.62 -8.27
CA ARG A 203 29.24 -11.51 -7.12
C ARG A 203 27.93 -10.81 -7.53
N TYR A 204 27.98 -9.76 -8.33
CA TYR A 204 26.79 -9.07 -8.83
C TYR A 204 25.98 -9.99 -9.77
N ARG A 205 26.66 -10.69 -10.69
CA ARG A 205 26.01 -11.64 -11.62
C ARG A 205 25.31 -12.76 -10.86
N GLN A 206 26.00 -13.42 -9.94
CA GLN A 206 25.43 -14.48 -9.10
C GLN A 206 24.23 -14.00 -8.29
N TYR A 207 24.24 -12.75 -7.84
CA TYR A 207 23.16 -12.18 -7.06
C TYR A 207 21.85 -12.07 -7.87
N PHE A 208 21.92 -11.51 -9.08
CA PHE A 208 20.74 -11.46 -9.96
C PHE A 208 20.34 -12.83 -10.49
N LEU A 209 21.31 -13.72 -10.79
CA LEU A 209 21.02 -15.11 -11.13
C LEU A 209 20.27 -15.83 -10.00
N SER A 210 20.69 -15.63 -8.74
CA SER A 210 20.00 -16.24 -7.59
C SER A 210 18.58 -15.69 -7.39
N LEU A 211 18.36 -14.40 -7.65
CA LEU A 211 17.01 -13.80 -7.55
C LEU A 211 16.08 -14.32 -8.66
N LEU A 212 16.56 -14.40 -9.89
CA LEU A 212 15.76 -14.73 -11.07
C LEU A 212 15.59 -16.25 -11.26
N PHE A 213 16.64 -17.02 -11.01
CA PHE A 213 16.73 -18.45 -11.30
C PHE A 213 17.12 -19.33 -10.10
N GLY A 214 17.35 -18.74 -8.92
CA GLY A 214 17.68 -19.52 -7.73
C GLY A 214 16.55 -20.46 -7.30
N GLU A 215 16.89 -21.40 -6.42
CA GLU A 215 15.93 -22.35 -5.86
C GLU A 215 14.99 -21.70 -4.84
N GLY A 216 13.77 -22.24 -4.74
CA GLY A 216 12.77 -21.79 -3.78
C GLY A 216 11.78 -20.76 -4.33
N SER A 217 10.80 -20.42 -3.48
CA SER A 217 9.75 -19.46 -3.83
C SER A 217 10.30 -18.03 -3.93
N ILE A 218 9.64 -17.19 -4.72
CA ILE A 218 10.11 -15.83 -5.01
C ILE A 218 10.24 -14.96 -3.74
N ASP A 219 9.36 -15.13 -2.75
CA ASP A 219 9.45 -14.48 -1.44
C ASP A 219 10.74 -14.84 -0.69
N LYS A 220 11.14 -16.13 -0.69
CA LYS A 220 12.39 -16.58 -0.08
C LYS A 220 13.61 -16.05 -0.83
N ARG A 221 13.55 -16.01 -2.16
CA ARG A 221 14.63 -15.44 -2.99
C ARG A 221 14.79 -13.96 -2.77
N LEU A 222 13.68 -13.22 -2.66
CA LEU A 222 13.69 -11.81 -2.27
C LEU A 222 14.30 -11.66 -0.88
N ASP A 223 13.86 -12.42 0.11
CA ASP A 223 14.38 -12.30 1.48
C ASP A 223 15.87 -12.62 1.59
N SER A 224 16.33 -13.66 0.88
CA SER A 224 17.75 -13.98 0.76
C SER A 224 18.51 -12.83 0.11
N PHE A 225 17.95 -12.20 -0.93
CA PHE A 225 18.51 -11.00 -1.53
C PHE A 225 18.74 -9.92 -0.47
N TYR A 226 17.80 -9.68 0.46
CA TYR A 226 17.96 -8.64 1.48
C TYR A 226 18.87 -9.00 2.66
N ARG A 227 18.82 -10.25 3.13
CA ARG A 227 19.33 -10.65 4.46
C ARG A 227 20.68 -11.36 4.42
N ASP A 228 21.09 -11.87 3.28
CA ASP A 228 22.34 -12.60 3.15
C ASP A 228 23.53 -11.63 3.27
N SER A 229 24.19 -11.61 4.44
CA SER A 229 25.33 -10.74 4.74
C SER A 229 26.49 -10.94 3.77
N ASP A 230 26.65 -12.15 3.24
CA ASP A 230 27.72 -12.52 2.32
C ASP A 230 27.38 -12.15 0.87
N ARG A 231 26.11 -11.85 0.57
CA ARG A 231 25.63 -11.51 -0.79
C ARG A 231 25.03 -10.12 -0.93
N ARG A 232 24.71 -9.41 0.15
CA ARG A 232 24.06 -8.08 0.15
C ARG A 232 24.82 -7.07 -0.72
N LEU A 233 24.16 -6.56 -1.76
CA LEU A 233 24.68 -5.43 -2.54
C LEU A 233 24.55 -4.14 -1.72
N ILE A 234 25.68 -3.57 -1.31
CA ILE A 234 25.75 -2.32 -0.55
C ILE A 234 25.10 -1.19 -1.37
N GLY A 235 24.01 -0.63 -0.83
CA GLY A 235 23.25 0.46 -1.43
C GLY A 235 21.90 0.05 -2.04
N PHE A 236 21.63 -1.25 -2.19
CA PHE A 236 20.34 -1.75 -2.70
C PHE A 236 19.30 -1.84 -1.58
N GLY A 237 18.38 -0.87 -1.51
CA GLY A 237 17.30 -0.82 -0.53
C GLY A 237 15.95 -1.36 -1.04
N ASN A 238 14.96 -1.44 -0.15
CA ASN A 238 13.62 -1.98 -0.42
C ASN A 238 12.94 -1.35 -1.63
N LYS A 239 13.09 -0.04 -1.83
CA LYS A 239 12.47 0.70 -2.94
C LYS A 239 13.01 0.25 -4.31
N ALA A 240 14.32 0.00 -4.42
CA ALA A 240 14.93 -0.36 -5.69
C ALA A 240 14.49 -1.78 -6.11
N ILE A 241 14.46 -2.72 -5.17
CA ILE A 241 14.00 -4.09 -5.44
C ILE A 241 12.49 -4.13 -5.69
N GLY A 242 11.71 -3.34 -4.94
CA GLY A 242 10.28 -3.17 -5.18
C GLY A 242 9.96 -2.61 -6.56
N GLU A 243 10.83 -1.77 -7.13
CA GLU A 243 10.75 -1.34 -8.53
C GLU A 243 11.19 -2.45 -9.49
N MET A 244 12.31 -3.13 -9.21
CA MET A 244 12.87 -4.14 -10.10
C MET A 244 12.00 -5.38 -10.25
N ILE A 245 11.35 -5.84 -9.17
CA ILE A 245 10.51 -7.04 -9.22
C ILE A 245 9.40 -6.92 -10.27
N HIS A 246 8.85 -5.71 -10.42
CA HIS A 246 7.87 -5.40 -11.44
C HIS A 246 8.43 -5.60 -12.85
N TYR A 247 9.65 -5.15 -13.13
CA TYR A 247 10.22 -5.30 -14.47
C TYR A 247 10.83 -6.69 -14.73
N PHE A 248 11.29 -7.38 -13.69
CA PHE A 248 11.77 -8.76 -13.78
C PHE A 248 10.63 -9.76 -14.00
N PHE A 249 9.50 -9.53 -13.34
CA PHE A 249 8.32 -10.40 -13.36
C PHE A 249 7.05 -9.62 -13.72
N PRO A 250 7.00 -8.99 -14.90
CA PRO A 250 5.98 -7.98 -15.23
C PRO A 250 4.57 -8.52 -15.40
N ASN A 251 4.42 -9.84 -15.56
CA ASN A 251 3.13 -10.52 -15.64
C ASN A 251 2.70 -11.13 -14.30
N PHE A 252 3.46 -10.92 -13.22
CA PHE A 252 3.20 -11.53 -11.92
C PHE A 252 3.22 -10.54 -10.76
N PHE A 253 3.94 -9.41 -10.89
CA PHE A 253 4.14 -8.48 -9.79
C PHE A 253 3.84 -7.03 -10.17
N CYS A 254 3.13 -6.35 -9.27
CA CYS A 254 3.14 -4.89 -9.18
C CYS A 254 4.52 -4.36 -8.77
N ARG A 255 4.69 -3.04 -8.88
CA ARG A 255 5.76 -2.33 -8.21
C ARG A 255 5.40 -2.22 -6.73
N PHE A 256 6.38 -2.42 -5.85
CA PHE A 256 6.17 -2.40 -4.40
C PHE A 256 7.13 -1.44 -3.71
N THR A 257 6.95 -0.14 -3.98
CA THR A 257 7.57 0.91 -3.16
C THR A 257 6.60 1.32 -2.04
N ASN A 258 7.02 2.25 -1.18
CA ASN A 258 6.14 2.79 -0.12
C ASN A 258 4.82 3.33 -0.67
N GLN A 259 4.84 3.91 -1.88
CA GLN A 259 3.66 4.47 -2.51
C GLN A 259 2.60 3.40 -2.79
N GLU A 260 2.97 2.32 -3.48
CA GLU A 260 2.04 1.25 -3.82
C GLU A 260 1.59 0.50 -2.57
N ILE A 261 2.49 0.30 -1.60
CA ILE A 261 2.13 -0.30 -0.31
C ILE A 261 1.05 0.54 0.40
N MET A 262 1.26 1.86 0.52
CA MET A 262 0.27 2.73 1.17
C MET A 262 -1.06 2.77 0.41
N ALA A 263 -1.03 2.77 -0.93
CA ALA A 263 -2.24 2.68 -1.74
C ALA A 263 -2.99 1.37 -1.49
N LEU A 264 -2.28 0.24 -1.44
CA LEU A 264 -2.86 -1.08 -1.19
C LEU A 264 -3.41 -1.20 0.23
N GLU A 265 -2.68 -0.74 1.26
CA GLU A 265 -3.18 -0.65 2.63
C GLU A 265 -4.48 0.15 2.70
N LYS A 266 -4.56 1.27 1.97
CA LYS A 266 -5.76 2.10 1.91
C LYS A 266 -6.91 1.43 1.16
N LEU A 267 -6.64 0.72 0.06
CA LEU A 267 -7.66 -0.01 -0.69
C LEU A 267 -8.20 -1.19 0.11
N PHE A 268 -7.36 -1.86 0.90
CA PHE A 268 -7.72 -3.12 1.51
C PHE A 268 -8.15 -3.04 2.98
N LYS A 269 -8.04 -1.86 3.63
CA LYS A 269 -8.52 -1.39 4.97
C LYS A 269 -8.56 -2.37 6.16
N ASP A 270 -8.93 -3.62 5.95
CA ASP A 270 -9.23 -4.68 6.92
C ASP A 270 -8.53 -6.03 6.61
N THR A 271 -7.64 -6.12 5.62
CA THR A 271 -6.84 -7.34 5.43
C THR A 271 -5.82 -7.48 6.55
N ASP A 272 -5.84 -8.62 7.25
CA ASP A 272 -4.93 -8.99 8.35
C ASP A 272 -3.63 -8.19 8.31
N ILE A 273 -3.50 -7.27 9.28
CA ILE A 273 -2.37 -6.35 9.44
C ILE A 273 -1.10 -7.07 9.00
N VAL A 274 -0.49 -6.60 7.90
CA VAL A 274 0.83 -7.06 7.48
C VAL A 274 1.71 -6.98 8.71
N LYS A 275 2.04 -8.14 9.29
CA LYS A 275 2.67 -8.15 10.60
C LYS A 275 3.96 -7.35 10.49
N SER A 276 4.25 -6.51 11.48
CA SER A 276 5.51 -5.75 11.54
C SER A 276 6.74 -6.66 11.45
N THR A 277 6.58 -7.95 11.76
CA THR A 277 7.57 -9.03 11.65
C THR A 277 7.79 -9.56 10.24
N TYR A 278 6.94 -9.21 9.26
CA TYR A 278 7.08 -9.69 7.90
C TYR A 278 8.34 -9.12 7.27
N THR A 279 9.10 -10.03 6.69
CA THR A 279 10.19 -9.72 5.78
C THR A 279 9.63 -8.96 4.58
N ILE A 280 10.45 -8.17 3.89
CA ILE A 280 10.01 -7.44 2.71
C ILE A 280 9.53 -8.37 1.58
N GLY A 281 10.16 -9.56 1.40
CA GLY A 281 9.66 -10.58 0.49
C GLY A 281 8.29 -11.11 0.90
N SER A 282 8.07 -11.34 2.20
CA SER A 282 6.75 -11.73 2.74
C SER A 282 5.70 -10.62 2.54
N LYS A 283 6.07 -9.34 2.69
CA LYS A 283 5.16 -8.21 2.47
C LYS A 283 4.74 -8.12 1.01
N ILE A 284 5.71 -8.17 0.09
CA ILE A 284 5.46 -8.16 -1.35
C ILE A 284 4.55 -9.33 -1.74
N TYR A 285 4.86 -10.54 -1.26
CA TYR A 285 4.05 -11.72 -1.52
C TYR A 285 2.62 -11.57 -0.98
N HIS A 286 2.46 -11.08 0.25
CA HIS A 286 1.16 -10.86 0.86
C HIS A 286 0.30 -9.89 0.04
N PHE A 287 0.83 -8.73 -0.32
CA PHE A 287 0.08 -7.76 -1.12
C PHE A 287 -0.20 -8.25 -2.53
N GLN A 288 0.74 -8.94 -3.17
CA GLN A 288 0.50 -9.54 -4.48
C GLN A 288 -0.60 -10.61 -4.42
N LYS A 289 -0.62 -11.41 -3.35
CA LYS A 289 -1.69 -12.37 -3.07
C LYS A 289 -3.03 -11.66 -2.89
N LEU A 290 -3.10 -10.56 -2.14
CA LEU A 290 -4.32 -9.76 -1.98
C LEU A 290 -4.81 -9.16 -3.30
N ILE A 291 -3.92 -8.65 -4.14
CA ILE A 291 -4.28 -8.16 -5.49
C ILE A 291 -4.94 -9.27 -6.32
N ASN A 292 -4.43 -10.49 -6.23
CA ASN A 292 -4.98 -11.63 -6.95
C ASN A 292 -6.31 -12.10 -6.35
N GLU A 293 -6.41 -12.24 -5.03
CA GLU A 293 -7.61 -12.71 -4.32
C GLU A 293 -8.75 -11.69 -4.32
N SER A 294 -8.45 -10.41 -4.51
CA SER A 294 -9.45 -9.34 -4.68
C SER A 294 -9.97 -9.20 -6.10
N TYR A 295 -9.47 -10.01 -7.04
CA TYR A 295 -9.82 -9.94 -8.46
C TYR A 295 -9.59 -8.53 -9.05
N LEU A 296 -8.63 -7.77 -8.52
CA LEU A 296 -8.39 -6.39 -8.93
C LEU A 296 -8.12 -6.27 -10.43
N LEU A 297 -7.37 -7.22 -11.02
CA LEU A 297 -7.08 -7.25 -12.46
C LEU A 297 -8.35 -7.43 -13.28
N ASN A 298 -9.21 -8.38 -12.92
CA ASN A 298 -10.47 -8.62 -13.61
C ASN A 298 -11.39 -7.41 -13.50
N LYS A 299 -11.51 -6.82 -12.30
CA LYS A 299 -12.29 -5.60 -12.07
C LYS A 299 -11.75 -4.44 -12.90
N TYR A 300 -10.43 -4.26 -12.96
CA TYR A 300 -9.80 -3.23 -13.78
C TYR A 300 -10.14 -3.40 -15.25
N LEU A 301 -9.94 -4.59 -15.82
CA LEU A 301 -10.23 -4.87 -17.23
C LEU A 301 -11.72 -4.65 -17.56
N ASN A 302 -12.63 -4.97 -16.65
CA ASN A 302 -14.07 -4.81 -16.85
C ASN A 302 -14.53 -3.34 -16.71
N ILE A 303 -13.99 -2.59 -15.75
CA ILE A 303 -14.48 -1.24 -15.41
C ILE A 303 -13.69 -0.15 -16.13
N VAL A 304 -12.36 -0.28 -16.18
CA VAL A 304 -11.47 0.70 -16.81
C VAL A 304 -11.28 0.36 -18.28
N GLY A 305 -11.21 -0.93 -18.60
CA GLY A 305 -10.80 -1.40 -19.91
C GLY A 305 -9.30 -1.33 -20.09
N ARG A 306 -8.76 -2.26 -20.86
CA ARG A 306 -7.34 -2.29 -21.22
C ARG A 306 -6.95 -1.02 -21.98
N LYS A 307 -5.85 -0.37 -21.60
CA LYS A 307 -5.40 0.88 -22.22
C LYS A 307 -4.08 0.81 -22.98
N THR A 308 -3.23 -0.17 -22.67
CA THR A 308 -1.89 -0.29 -23.28
C THR A 308 -1.58 -1.73 -23.67
N ASP A 309 -0.56 -1.92 -24.49
CA ASP A 309 0.00 -3.25 -24.78
C ASP A 309 1.08 -3.67 -23.75
N LEU A 310 1.39 -2.81 -22.78
CA LEU A 310 2.36 -3.08 -21.72
C LEU A 310 1.78 -4.04 -20.67
N PRO A 311 2.60 -4.82 -19.95
CA PRO A 311 2.13 -5.79 -18.95
C PRO A 311 1.06 -5.22 -18.00
N ILE A 312 0.00 -5.98 -17.68
CA ILE A 312 -1.18 -5.46 -16.96
C ILE A 312 -0.84 -4.78 -15.63
N TYR A 313 0.17 -5.27 -14.92
CA TYR A 313 0.61 -4.66 -13.67
C TYR A 313 1.18 -3.24 -13.84
N TYR A 314 1.56 -2.82 -15.06
CA TYR A 314 1.87 -1.42 -15.37
C TYR A 314 0.66 -0.52 -15.15
N GLU A 315 -0.46 -0.88 -15.77
CA GLU A 315 -1.73 -0.16 -15.67
C GLU A 315 -2.28 -0.18 -14.24
N ILE A 316 -2.09 -1.29 -13.51
CA ILE A 316 -2.40 -1.38 -12.09
C ILE A 316 -1.50 -0.45 -11.25
N ASN A 317 -0.21 -0.35 -11.55
CA ASN A 317 0.68 0.58 -10.84
C ASN A 317 0.25 2.05 -11.07
N CYS A 318 -0.17 2.42 -12.28
CA CYS A 318 -0.74 3.75 -12.55
C CYS A 318 -1.99 4.02 -11.71
N PHE A 319 -2.87 3.02 -11.57
CA PHE A 319 -4.04 3.11 -10.69
C PHE A 319 -3.64 3.26 -9.22
N LEU A 320 -2.68 2.47 -8.72
CA LEU A 320 -2.20 2.59 -7.34
C LEU A 320 -1.56 3.96 -7.08
N GLN A 321 -0.85 4.51 -8.07
CA GLN A 321 -0.32 5.86 -7.98
C GLN A 321 -1.43 6.92 -7.87
N TYR A 322 -2.50 6.82 -8.68
CA TYR A 322 -3.70 7.66 -8.53
C TYR A 322 -4.31 7.55 -7.13
N ILE A 323 -4.45 6.34 -6.59
CA ILE A 323 -5.00 6.11 -5.25
C ILE A 323 -4.09 6.67 -4.15
N TYR A 324 -2.79 6.73 -4.36
CA TYR A 324 -1.90 7.38 -3.42
C TYR A 324 -2.08 8.91 -3.47
N ASP A 325 -1.99 9.51 -4.65
CA ASP A 325 -1.96 10.97 -4.83
C ASP A 325 -3.30 11.64 -4.51
N THR A 326 -4.45 11.04 -4.88
CA THR A 326 -5.79 11.61 -4.62
C THR A 326 -6.22 11.60 -3.16
N HIS A 327 -5.39 11.04 -2.30
CA HIS A 327 -5.82 10.49 -1.02
C HIS A 327 -4.73 10.65 0.04
N SER A 328 -3.56 11.18 -0.35
CA SER A 328 -2.51 11.71 0.51
C SER A 328 -2.89 13.05 1.15
N GLU A 329 -3.90 13.75 0.64
CA GLU A 329 -4.41 15.01 1.24
C GLU A 329 -5.37 14.76 2.42
N ASP A 330 -6.00 13.58 2.51
CA ASP A 330 -7.03 13.26 3.52
C ASP A 330 -6.49 12.60 4.81
N SER A 331 -5.18 12.34 4.94
CA SER A 331 -4.64 11.66 6.13
C SER A 331 -4.19 12.65 7.21
N VAL A 332 -5.15 13.39 7.79
CA VAL A 332 -5.11 13.77 9.20
C VAL A 332 -6.19 12.95 9.89
N THR A 333 -5.82 12.29 10.99
CA THR A 333 -6.67 11.47 11.88
C THR A 333 -7.22 10.16 11.32
N VAL A 334 -6.47 9.06 11.49
CA VAL A 334 -7.03 7.79 11.98
C VAL A 334 -6.05 7.18 12.99
N GLU A 335 -6.57 6.95 14.19
CA GLU A 335 -5.89 6.37 15.35
C GLU A 335 -5.37 4.96 15.05
N ARG A 336 -4.07 4.73 15.28
CA ARG A 336 -3.45 3.41 15.18
C ARG A 336 -3.73 2.61 16.45
N TYR A 337 -4.61 1.63 16.35
CA TYR A 337 -4.72 0.53 17.31
C TYR A 337 -3.57 -0.46 17.09
N GLU A 338 -2.70 -0.58 18.09
CA GLU A 338 -1.64 -1.59 18.16
C GLU A 338 -2.19 -2.94 18.66
N VAL A 339 -1.76 -4.05 18.05
CA VAL A 339 -1.79 -5.38 18.68
C VAL A 339 -0.39 -6.00 18.68
N LYS A 340 -0.06 -6.49 19.89
CA LYS A 340 1.12 -7.20 20.43
C LYS A 340 1.50 -8.46 19.59
N GLU A 341 2.74 -8.96 19.57
CA GLU A 341 3.48 -9.63 20.68
C GLU A 341 5.01 -9.50 20.47
N ASN A 342 5.76 -8.86 21.39
CA ASN A 342 6.51 -9.40 22.55
C ASN A 342 7.79 -10.19 22.17
N LYS A 343 9.02 -9.86 22.60
CA LYS A 343 9.60 -9.02 23.69
C LYS A 343 11.08 -8.74 23.29
N VAL A 344 11.72 -7.60 23.55
CA VAL A 344 11.97 -6.97 24.86
C VAL A 344 12.11 -5.43 24.71
N LYS A 345 11.32 -4.73 25.53
CA LYS A 345 11.36 -3.32 25.98
C LYS A 345 10.94 -2.18 25.02
N GLU A 346 9.61 -1.98 25.04
CA GLU A 346 8.91 -0.72 25.33
C GLU A 346 9.20 0.46 24.42
N ASN A 347 8.27 0.77 23.50
CA ASN A 347 7.80 2.11 23.12
C ASN A 347 8.86 3.22 23.01
N SER A 348 10.10 2.85 22.67
CA SER A 348 11.27 3.69 22.83
C SER A 348 11.32 4.61 21.63
N GLN A 349 11.14 5.89 21.90
CA GLN A 349 11.18 6.90 20.87
C GLN A 349 12.63 7.18 20.50
N TYR A 350 12.84 7.51 19.23
CA TYR A 350 14.14 7.93 18.73
C TYR A 350 14.16 9.44 18.59
N TRP A 351 15.20 10.05 19.15
CA TRP A 351 15.35 11.48 19.22
C TRP A 351 16.66 11.93 18.57
N ILE A 352 16.65 13.11 17.98
CA ILE A 352 17.88 13.85 17.66
C ILE A 352 17.99 15.01 18.63
N TYR A 353 19.09 15.07 19.38
CA TYR A 353 19.45 16.18 20.24
C TYR A 353 20.63 16.94 19.64
N SER A 354 20.51 18.25 19.48
CA SER A 354 21.59 19.09 18.95
C SER A 354 22.30 19.82 20.10
N ILE A 355 23.59 19.57 20.29
CA ILE A 355 24.38 20.31 21.27
C ILE A 355 24.59 21.77 20.81
N PRO A 356 24.61 22.74 21.73
CA PRO A 356 24.93 24.13 21.39
C PRO A 356 26.35 24.26 20.83
N LYS A 357 26.57 25.23 19.95
CA LYS A 357 27.89 25.49 19.33
C LYS A 357 29.02 25.75 20.34
N SER A 358 28.67 26.22 21.54
CA SER A 358 29.62 26.54 22.60
C SER A 358 30.05 25.35 23.45
N VAL A 359 29.45 24.17 23.24
CA VAL A 359 29.71 22.95 24.02
C VAL A 359 30.63 22.03 23.24
N ASP A 360 31.75 21.63 23.85
CA ASP A 360 32.65 20.65 23.24
C ASP A 360 32.01 19.25 23.25
N ALA A 361 32.15 18.53 22.15
CA ALA A 361 31.52 17.22 21.99
C ALA A 361 32.12 16.17 22.92
N ASN A 362 33.43 16.24 23.21
CA ASN A 362 34.07 15.25 24.09
C ASN A 362 33.64 15.48 25.53
N SER A 363 33.65 16.73 26.02
CA SER A 363 33.17 17.04 27.36
C SER A 363 31.70 16.65 27.56
N PHE A 364 30.86 16.86 26.54
CA PHE A 364 29.46 16.46 26.59
C PHE A 364 29.27 14.93 26.69
N LEU A 365 30.07 14.15 25.95
CA LEU A 365 30.01 12.69 26.01
C LEU A 365 30.44 12.18 27.38
N GLU A 366 31.44 12.80 28.01
CA GLU A 366 31.89 12.48 29.38
C GLU A 366 30.80 12.78 30.43
N ASP A 367 30.08 13.91 30.27
CA ASP A 367 29.01 14.32 31.18
C ASP A 367 27.81 13.34 31.19
N CYS A 368 27.62 12.56 30.12
CA CYS A 368 26.57 11.53 29.98
C CYS A 368 25.15 12.06 30.27
N MET A 369 24.86 13.33 29.97
CA MET A 369 23.58 13.98 30.29
C MET A 369 23.07 14.91 29.17
N LEU A 370 21.79 14.79 28.83
CA LEU A 370 21.06 15.80 28.07
C LEU A 370 20.62 16.93 29.00
N THR A 371 20.79 18.18 28.60
CA THR A 371 20.34 19.33 29.41
C THR A 371 19.50 20.34 28.61
N PHE A 372 18.55 20.97 29.29
CA PHE A 372 17.78 22.11 28.78
C PHE A 372 17.65 23.19 29.86
N ASN A 373 17.89 24.44 29.48
CA ASN A 373 17.73 25.59 30.36
C ASN A 373 16.34 26.21 30.18
N HIS A 374 15.63 26.40 31.29
CA HIS A 374 14.26 26.92 31.34
C HIS A 374 14.19 28.39 31.74
N GLY A 375 15.29 28.96 32.23
CA GLY A 375 15.35 30.30 32.80
C GLY A 375 14.24 30.55 33.82
N LYS A 376 13.42 31.58 33.59
CA LYS A 376 12.34 32.02 34.49
C LYS A 376 11.09 31.13 34.44
N LEU A 377 11.01 30.16 33.54
CA LEU A 377 9.88 29.22 33.49
C LEU A 377 9.91 28.22 34.65
N GLY A 378 11.08 27.98 35.25
CA GLY A 378 11.22 26.98 36.31
C GLY A 378 10.89 25.56 35.83
N ASP A 379 10.34 24.75 36.73
CA ASP A 379 10.08 23.34 36.45
C ASP A 379 8.88 23.14 35.50
N ILE A 380 9.16 22.52 34.34
CA ILE A 380 8.18 22.31 33.27
C ILE A 380 7.07 21.32 33.64
N ARG A 381 7.27 20.49 34.67
CA ARG A 381 6.23 19.58 35.18
C ARG A 381 4.97 20.33 35.65
N ASN A 382 5.09 21.61 35.99
CA ASN A 382 3.99 22.45 36.44
C ASN A 382 3.04 22.89 35.29
N TYR A 383 3.35 22.56 34.04
CA TYR A 383 2.53 22.94 32.88
C TYR A 383 1.91 21.72 32.22
N SER A 384 0.58 21.68 32.18
CA SER A 384 -0.18 20.56 31.62
C SER A 384 -0.14 20.51 30.09
N THR A 385 -0.07 21.67 29.43
CA THR A 385 -0.08 21.74 27.96
C THR A 385 1.05 22.63 27.41
N ARG A 386 1.43 22.41 26.14
CA ARG A 386 2.37 23.29 25.41
C ARG A 386 1.92 24.76 25.42
N LYS A 387 0.60 25.00 25.37
CA LYS A 387 0.03 26.36 25.40
C LYS A 387 0.23 27.04 26.76
N ASP A 388 0.26 26.27 27.85
CA ASP A 388 0.51 26.82 29.19
C ASP A 388 1.95 27.31 29.31
N VAL A 389 2.91 26.55 28.78
CA VAL A 389 4.32 26.97 28.68
C VAL A 389 4.45 28.28 27.89
N TRP A 390 3.74 28.40 26.76
CA TRP A 390 3.73 29.62 25.93
C TRP A 390 3.18 30.84 26.67
N LYS A 391 2.06 30.65 27.40
CA LYS A 391 1.42 31.72 28.18
C LYS A 391 2.32 32.18 29.32
N SER A 392 2.94 31.25 30.05
CA SER A 392 3.86 31.57 31.13
C SER A 392 5.16 32.18 30.64
N TYR A 393 5.66 31.79 29.46
CA TYR A 393 6.81 32.45 28.83
C TYR A 393 6.53 33.93 28.54
N ARG A 394 5.37 34.23 27.94
CA ARG A 394 4.93 35.60 27.67
C ARG A 394 4.89 36.45 28.94
N GLN A 395 4.40 35.88 30.05
CA GLN A 395 4.30 36.57 31.34
C GLN A 395 5.67 36.75 32.02
N ALA A 396 6.50 35.70 32.08
CA ALA A 396 7.78 35.73 32.80
C ALA A 396 8.84 36.65 32.15
N TYR A 397 8.73 36.84 30.83
CA TYR A 397 9.68 37.62 30.03
C TYR A 397 9.11 38.92 29.44
N ASN A 398 7.83 39.25 29.70
CA ASN A 398 7.12 40.37 29.06
C ASN A 398 7.28 40.38 27.53
N ALA A 399 7.27 39.20 26.92
CA ALA A 399 7.63 39.03 25.52
C ALA A 399 6.43 39.24 24.58
N THR A 400 6.59 40.07 23.55
CA THR A 400 5.57 40.27 22.50
C THR A 400 5.48 39.08 21.55
N GLN A 401 6.60 38.41 21.30
CA GLN A 401 6.69 37.19 20.49
C GLN A 401 7.18 36.00 21.33
N ILE A 402 6.62 34.82 21.06
CA ILE A 402 6.97 33.60 21.78
C ILE A 402 7.88 32.75 20.88
N PRO A 403 9.03 32.29 21.38
CA PRO A 403 9.87 31.34 20.66
C PRO A 403 9.22 29.96 20.72
N TYR A 404 8.25 29.74 19.81
CA TYR A 404 7.39 28.56 19.83
C TYR A 404 8.15 27.24 19.68
N LEU A 405 9.26 27.23 18.93
CA LEU A 405 10.06 26.02 18.72
C LEU A 405 10.80 25.64 20.01
N GLU A 406 11.45 26.62 20.64
CA GLU A 406 12.26 26.48 21.84
C GLU A 406 11.39 26.08 23.03
N THR A 407 10.27 26.78 23.22
CA THR A 407 9.31 26.48 24.29
C THR A 407 8.61 25.13 24.10
N SER A 408 8.34 24.73 22.85
CA SER A 408 7.79 23.39 22.59
C SER A 408 8.78 22.30 22.98
N VAL A 409 10.08 22.48 22.69
CA VAL A 409 11.10 21.48 23.03
C VAL A 409 11.20 21.25 24.53
N LEU A 410 11.06 22.28 25.37
CA LEU A 410 11.04 22.13 26.83
C LEU A 410 9.92 21.19 27.29
N TYR A 411 8.74 21.35 26.69
CA TYR A 411 7.60 20.46 26.96
C TYR A 411 7.86 19.03 26.48
N GLN A 412 8.41 18.86 25.28
CA GLN A 412 8.72 17.53 24.73
C GLN A 412 9.77 16.79 25.59
N PHE A 413 10.79 17.51 26.06
CA PHE A 413 11.84 16.95 26.92
C PHE A 413 11.31 16.51 28.30
N CYS A 414 10.33 17.24 28.84
CA CYS A 414 9.68 16.93 30.10
C CYS A 414 8.68 15.78 29.97
N HIS A 415 7.72 15.90 29.05
CA HIS A 415 6.51 15.07 29.02
C HIS A 415 6.50 13.98 27.93
N GLU A 416 7.27 14.13 26.86
CA GLU A 416 7.23 13.20 25.71
C GLU A 416 8.40 12.22 25.71
N MET A 417 9.63 12.71 25.95
CA MET A 417 10.82 11.87 26.10
C MET A 417 10.74 11.04 27.38
N LYS A 418 11.12 9.77 27.33
CA LYS A 418 10.99 8.83 28.45
C LYS A 418 12.30 8.13 28.75
N ASP A 419 12.38 7.57 29.96
CA ASP A 419 13.44 6.62 30.30
C ASP A 419 13.34 5.41 29.35
N GLY A 420 14.47 4.95 28.83
CA GLY A 420 14.55 3.90 27.83
C GLY A 420 14.54 4.33 26.37
N ASP A 421 14.17 5.58 26.06
CA ASP A 421 14.24 6.16 24.70
C ASP A 421 15.68 6.20 24.15
N TYR A 422 15.83 6.33 22.84
CA TYR A 422 17.15 6.45 22.20
C TYR A 422 17.39 7.86 21.67
N VAL A 423 18.63 8.33 21.76
CA VAL A 423 19.03 9.66 21.29
C VAL A 423 20.29 9.61 20.44
N PHE A 424 20.22 10.25 19.28
CA PHE A 424 21.35 10.62 18.45
C PHE A 424 21.77 12.04 18.80
N VAL A 425 23.03 12.24 19.17
CA VAL A 425 23.55 13.57 19.51
C VAL A 425 24.30 14.17 18.35
N LYS A 426 23.87 15.34 17.91
CA LYS A 426 24.41 16.07 16.76
C LYS A 426 25.20 17.30 17.22
N ASN A 427 26.39 17.50 16.67
CA ASN A 427 27.18 18.72 16.87
C ASN A 427 26.86 19.83 15.85
N ASP A 428 27.57 20.95 15.94
CA ASP A 428 27.43 22.12 15.09
C ASP A 428 28.07 21.97 13.69
N LYS A 429 28.79 20.88 13.46
CA LYS A 429 29.47 20.52 12.19
C LYS A 429 28.72 19.46 11.39
N GLU A 430 27.42 19.30 11.67
CA GLU A 430 26.57 18.31 11.00
C GLU A 430 27.03 16.86 11.20
N GLN A 431 27.62 16.56 12.35
CA GLN A 431 28.07 15.21 12.71
C GLN A 431 27.24 14.66 13.86
N ILE A 432 26.93 13.36 13.82
CA ILE A 432 26.51 12.64 15.01
C ILE A 432 27.77 12.29 15.80
N VAL A 433 27.73 12.57 17.10
CA VAL A 433 28.86 12.36 18.03
C VAL A 433 28.61 11.21 19.01
N GLY A 434 27.35 10.83 19.20
CA GLY A 434 26.97 9.72 20.06
C GLY A 434 25.57 9.19 19.77
N PHE A 435 25.40 7.90 20.00
CA PHE A 435 24.12 7.21 20.04
C PHE A 435 23.99 6.54 21.41
N GLY A 436 22.95 6.87 22.14
CA GLY A 436 22.77 6.40 23.51
C GLY A 436 21.31 6.21 23.88
N ARG A 437 21.09 5.52 24.99
CA ARG A 437 19.79 5.27 25.58
C ARG A 437 19.58 6.20 26.77
N ILE A 438 18.41 6.80 26.90
CA ILE A 438 18.04 7.56 28.10
C ILE A 438 17.93 6.59 29.27
N SER A 439 18.60 6.91 30.37
CA SER A 439 18.71 6.07 31.57
C SER A 439 18.18 6.76 32.83
N SER A 440 17.40 7.83 32.67
CA SER A 440 16.71 8.49 33.78
C SER A 440 15.39 9.15 33.36
N PRO A 441 14.44 9.33 34.31
CA PRO A 441 13.33 10.26 34.13
C PRO A 441 13.83 11.72 34.00
N TYR A 442 12.91 12.64 33.70
CA TYR A 442 13.17 14.07 33.74
C TYR A 442 13.53 14.49 35.17
N MET A 443 14.69 15.13 35.33
CA MET A 443 15.18 15.65 36.61
C MET A 443 15.31 17.16 36.53
N PHE A 444 14.87 17.86 37.58
CA PHE A 444 15.02 19.31 37.73
C PHE A 444 15.51 19.62 39.15
N PRO A 445 16.78 20.03 39.33
CA PRO A 445 17.34 20.38 40.64
C PRO A 445 16.67 21.61 41.25
N GLU A 446 16.48 21.61 42.56
CA GLU A 446 15.92 22.74 43.33
C GLU A 446 16.98 23.82 43.65
N PHE A 447 17.74 24.26 42.63
CA PHE A 447 18.61 25.45 42.75
C PHE A 447 18.24 26.48 41.68
N PRO A 448 18.37 27.80 41.97
CA PRO A 448 17.98 28.85 41.03
C PRO A 448 18.64 28.70 39.65
N ASN A 449 17.83 28.76 38.58
CA ASN A 449 18.25 28.63 37.17
C ASN A 449 18.94 27.30 36.80
N SER A 450 18.71 26.23 37.58
CA SER A 450 19.25 24.91 37.23
C SER A 450 18.64 24.40 35.92
N PRO A 451 19.46 23.86 34.99
CA PRO A 451 18.92 23.18 33.83
C PRO A 451 18.24 21.88 34.26
N SER A 452 17.17 21.49 33.57
CA SER A 452 16.70 20.09 33.66
C SER A 452 17.70 19.18 32.96
N TYR A 453 17.77 17.94 33.41
CA TYR A 453 18.60 16.94 32.76
C TYR A 453 17.97 15.56 32.70
N ARG A 454 18.50 14.76 31.78
CA ARG A 454 18.28 13.31 31.67
C ARG A 454 19.61 12.62 31.43
N LYS A 455 19.85 11.49 32.09
CA LYS A 455 21.09 10.71 31.91
C LYS A 455 21.02 9.86 30.65
N ILE A 456 22.19 9.60 30.07
CA ILE A 456 22.37 8.81 28.86
C ILE A 456 23.34 7.67 29.18
N GLU A 457 22.97 6.46 28.77
CA GLU A 457 23.87 5.33 28.65
C GLU A 457 24.32 5.23 27.19
N TRP A 458 25.59 5.50 26.91
CA TRP A 458 26.11 5.48 25.54
C TRP A 458 26.21 4.05 25.00
N ILE A 459 25.63 3.84 23.82
CA ILE A 459 25.73 2.57 23.08
C ILE A 459 26.92 2.63 22.13
N ARG A 460 27.10 3.78 21.47
CA ARG A 460 28.23 4.11 20.60
C ARG A 460 28.57 5.59 20.71
N THR A 461 29.86 5.89 20.69
CA THR A 461 30.39 7.26 20.55
C THR A 461 31.39 7.29 19.39
N GLY A 462 31.47 8.40 18.68
CA GLY A 462 32.22 8.47 17.43
C GLY A 462 31.99 9.77 16.70
N LYS A 463 32.41 9.88 15.45
CA LYS A 463 32.14 11.06 14.60
C LYS A 463 31.63 10.57 13.27
N TRP A 464 30.32 10.67 13.06
CA TRP A 464 29.66 10.25 11.82
C TRP A 464 29.17 11.49 11.07
N ILE A 465 29.70 11.71 9.87
CA ILE A 465 29.31 12.84 9.02
C ILE A 465 27.95 12.52 8.39
N VAL A 466 26.98 13.40 8.58
CA VAL A 466 25.64 13.27 8.01
C VAL A 466 25.49 14.28 6.88
N SER A 467 25.06 13.85 5.70
CA SER A 467 24.86 14.74 4.52
C SER A 467 23.39 14.79 4.09
N GLY A 468 22.87 15.97 3.73
CA GLY A 468 21.51 16.16 3.19
C GLY A 468 20.46 16.74 4.17
N MET A 469 19.21 16.91 3.71
CA MET A 469 18.05 17.60 4.36
C MET A 469 17.58 17.06 5.74
N LEU A 470 18.43 16.43 6.53
CA LEU A 470 18.14 15.96 7.90
C LEU A 470 18.22 17.09 8.96
N PHE A 471 18.42 18.34 8.54
CA PHE A 471 18.71 19.46 9.41
C PHE A 471 17.47 20.23 9.84
N SER A 472 16.80 19.71 10.86
CA SER A 472 15.90 20.54 11.67
C SER A 472 16.71 21.55 12.48
N ARG A 473 16.27 22.82 12.49
CA ARG A 473 16.80 23.86 13.38
C ARG A 473 16.41 23.64 14.86
N LYS A 474 15.52 22.69 15.14
CA LYS A 474 15.07 22.41 16.50
C LYS A 474 16.16 21.73 17.31
N PRO A 475 16.38 22.14 18.58
CA PRO A 475 17.37 21.53 19.46
C PRO A 475 17.04 20.10 19.87
N LEU A 476 15.75 19.72 19.83
CA LEU A 476 15.29 18.35 20.02
C LEU A 476 14.24 18.00 18.96
N VAL A 477 14.34 16.81 18.38
CA VAL A 477 13.40 16.32 17.37
C VAL A 477 13.08 14.85 17.64
N ASN A 478 11.79 14.51 17.69
CA ASN A 478 11.34 13.13 17.66
C ASN A 478 11.36 12.64 16.20
N ILE A 479 12.16 11.62 15.92
CA ILE A 479 12.31 11.02 14.59
C ILE A 479 11.72 9.60 14.52
N THR A 480 11.01 9.16 15.55
CA THR A 480 10.45 7.80 15.64
C THR A 480 9.58 7.45 14.43
N THR A 481 8.82 8.42 13.91
CA THR A 481 7.95 8.24 12.73
C THR A 481 8.63 8.57 11.41
N ASN A 482 9.87 9.07 11.45
CA ASN A 482 10.66 9.40 10.26
C ASN A 482 11.62 8.25 9.95
N GLU A 483 11.04 7.16 9.41
CA GLU A 483 11.76 5.92 9.13
C GLU A 483 12.99 6.13 8.23
N ALA A 484 12.90 7.01 7.23
CA ALA A 484 14.04 7.30 6.35
C ALA A 484 15.24 7.90 7.10
N THR A 485 14.98 8.82 8.03
CA THR A 485 16.03 9.43 8.86
C THR A 485 16.57 8.44 9.88
N LEU A 486 15.67 7.69 10.52
CA LEU A 486 16.02 6.73 11.54
C LEU A 486 16.87 5.59 10.98
N THR A 487 16.44 4.99 9.86
CA THR A 487 17.20 3.94 9.18
C THR A 487 18.55 4.44 8.72
N TYR A 488 18.62 5.65 8.14
CA TYR A 488 19.90 6.24 7.75
C TYR A 488 20.86 6.40 8.94
N LEU A 489 20.39 6.91 10.09
CA LEU A 489 21.21 7.10 11.28
C LEU A 489 21.65 5.78 11.93
N LEU A 490 20.78 4.76 11.92
CA LEU A 490 21.14 3.42 12.41
C LEU A 490 22.10 2.70 11.46
N ASP A 491 22.01 2.93 10.15
CA ASP A 491 22.91 2.33 9.17
C ASP A 491 24.33 2.91 9.24
N ILE A 492 24.48 4.21 9.50
CA ILE A 492 25.82 4.84 9.63
C ILE A 492 26.44 4.60 11.02
N ILE A 493 25.63 4.27 12.03
CA ILE A 493 26.07 3.94 13.39
C ILE A 493 25.76 2.47 13.65
N PRO A 494 26.58 1.54 13.13
CA PRO A 494 26.34 0.11 13.31
C PRO A 494 26.34 -0.25 14.79
N VAL A 495 25.21 -0.76 15.25
CA VAL A 495 25.05 -1.43 16.54
C VAL A 495 25.35 -2.90 16.29
N GLU A 496 26.33 -3.46 17.01
CA GLU A 496 26.66 -4.90 16.88
C GLU A 496 25.53 -5.79 17.40
#